data_AF-A0A081QS76-F1
#
_entry.id   AF-A0A081QS76-F1
#
_cell.length_a   1.000
_cell.length_b   1.000
_cell.length_c   1.000
_cell.angle_alpha   90.00
_cell.angle_beta   90.00
_cell.angle_gamma   90.00
#
_symmetry.space_group_name_H-M   'P 1'
#
loop_
_entity.id
_entity.type
_entity.pdbx_description
1 polymer ?
#
loop_
_entity_poly.entity_id
_entity_poly.type
_entity_poly.pdbx_seq_one_letter_code
_entity_poly.pdbx_strand_id
1 'polypeptide(L)'
;MKKSKLLTLGLLAGAGLLLSINQAQAADTWVKNGADWNLSQDGSLAKNKWVQNAGSWYHFDSTGKMQTGWLKDGNTWYSLADSGAMRTGWYKEGNTWYSLADSGAMRTGWYKEGSTWYYLRFSGSMMTGWVFIDGNWYYFEQSGAMASDRVVNSSDGTGYILSKDGHMFTLQNSPYKNGDIVRLGDGYEYLITAKFDGNNFTDVIVDKNTWYIKPEFKKFSDKYGDQVSNTMLALVDNKEEGQEIDPKAVIRNFQSLPGRYYFGADGRRVTPLPEMTTRSEIKKVGNDLYLEDPGVRLRLPSTNFTINNNKLYHLDNGQGKLKTGYFVLIDDGMSTTHYHFLVYADQSGEVLKMKRLPSRFSDYFDKEIDGFYGQKIKITQPNKYEYYKVLVVK
;
A
#
# COMPACT_ATOMS: atom_id res chain seq x y z
N MET A 1 53.14 32.46 -7.75
CA MET A 1 54.04 33.42 -7.05
C MET A 1 53.51 34.84 -7.25
N LYS A 2 52.66 35.34 -6.33
CA LYS A 2 52.24 36.76 -6.34
C LYS A 2 53.17 37.53 -5.41
N LYS A 3 53.87 38.52 -5.96
CA LYS A 3 54.87 39.35 -5.29
C LYS A 3 54.19 40.26 -4.25
N SER A 4 54.72 40.28 -3.03
CA SER A 4 54.43 41.29 -2.02
C SER A 4 55.00 42.64 -2.47
N LYS A 5 54.22 43.73 -2.35
CA LYS A 5 54.75 45.09 -2.39
C LYS A 5 54.70 45.67 -0.98
N LEU A 6 55.88 45.82 -0.40
CA LEU A 6 56.16 46.63 0.77
C LEU A 6 56.07 48.11 0.33
N LEU A 7 55.35 48.96 1.07
CA LEU A 7 55.35 50.40 0.86
C LEU A 7 55.81 51.10 2.14
N THR A 8 57.03 51.60 2.08
CA THR A 8 57.68 52.44 3.08
C THR A 8 57.09 53.86 2.99
N LEU A 9 56.54 54.40 4.08
CA LEU A 9 56.09 55.79 4.16
C LEU A 9 57.31 56.73 4.19
N GLY A 10 57.42 57.61 3.21
CA GLY A 10 58.31 58.78 3.24
C GLY A 10 57.48 60.06 3.20
N LEU A 11 57.62 60.91 4.21
CA LEU A 11 57.09 62.28 4.23
C LEU A 11 57.77 63.10 3.12
N LEU A 12 56.99 63.76 2.27
CA LEU A 12 57.43 64.95 1.55
C LEU A 12 56.28 65.95 1.40
N ALA A 13 56.53 67.16 1.89
CA ALA A 13 55.69 68.33 1.74
C ALA A 13 55.86 68.93 0.33
N GLY A 14 54.77 69.47 -0.23
CA GLY A 14 54.84 70.40 -1.36
C GLY A 14 53.89 70.10 -2.53
N ALA A 15 52.90 70.99 -2.68
CA ALA A 15 52.23 71.41 -3.91
C ALA A 15 51.80 70.36 -4.96
N GLY A 16 50.47 70.19 -5.07
CA GLY A 16 49.77 70.22 -6.37
C GLY A 16 50.07 69.09 -7.36
N LEU A 17 49.67 67.86 -7.05
CA LEU A 17 49.26 66.89 -8.05
C LEU A 17 47.91 66.31 -7.62
N LEU A 18 46.84 66.66 -8.34
CA LEU A 18 45.57 65.92 -8.30
C LEU A 18 45.81 64.57 -8.95
N LEU A 19 46.41 63.65 -8.20
CA LEU A 19 46.35 62.23 -8.49
C LEU A 19 44.91 61.81 -8.24
N SER A 20 44.19 61.49 -9.30
CA SER A 20 42.98 60.68 -9.21
C SER A 20 43.37 59.37 -8.52
N ILE A 21 43.13 59.32 -7.20
CA ILE A 21 43.25 58.10 -6.44
C ILE A 21 42.16 57.20 -7.02
N ASN A 22 42.54 56.26 -7.89
CA ASN A 22 41.72 55.08 -8.08
C ASN A 22 41.54 54.51 -6.69
N GLN A 23 40.35 54.69 -6.09
CA GLN A 23 40.00 53.99 -4.86
C GLN A 23 40.13 52.51 -5.21
N ALA A 24 41.26 51.92 -4.83
CA ALA A 24 41.38 50.48 -4.82
C ALA A 24 40.32 50.03 -3.82
N GLN A 25 39.21 49.46 -4.32
CA GLN A 25 38.19 48.83 -3.49
C GLN A 25 38.94 47.97 -2.47
N ALA A 26 38.76 48.27 -1.20
CA ALA A 26 39.43 47.52 -0.16
C ALA A 26 38.81 46.12 -0.20
N ALA A 27 39.64 45.10 -0.44
CA ALA A 27 39.14 43.73 -0.50
C ALA A 27 38.36 43.41 0.78
N ASP A 28 37.21 42.75 0.62
CA ASP A 28 36.40 42.25 1.72
C ASP A 28 37.28 41.60 2.79
N THR A 29 37.22 42.11 4.02
CA THR A 29 38.07 41.66 5.11
C THR A 29 37.22 41.11 6.24
N TRP A 30 37.38 39.82 6.54
CA TRP A 30 36.76 39.18 7.69
C TRP A 30 37.40 39.68 8.99
N VAL A 31 36.58 40.14 9.93
CA VAL A 31 37.00 40.67 11.23
C VAL A 31 36.41 39.81 12.33
N LYS A 32 37.26 39.27 13.21
CA LYS A 32 36.81 38.52 14.39
C LYS A 32 36.67 39.47 15.58
N ASN A 33 35.47 39.59 16.12
CA ASN A 33 35.14 40.47 17.24
C ASN A 33 34.62 39.65 18.42
N GLY A 34 35.52 39.25 19.32
CA GLY A 34 35.20 38.33 20.41
C GLY A 34 34.80 36.95 19.88
N ALA A 35 33.57 36.53 20.17
CA ALA A 35 33.02 35.26 19.67
C ALA A 35 32.39 35.38 18.27
N ASP A 36 32.18 36.60 17.77
CA ASP A 36 31.44 36.84 16.53
C ASP A 36 32.37 37.14 15.35
N TRP A 37 31.82 37.01 14.15
CA TRP A 37 32.47 37.39 12.89
C TRP A 37 31.70 38.53 12.22
N ASN A 38 32.44 39.45 11.60
CA ASN A 38 31.93 40.56 10.81
C ASN A 38 32.68 40.61 9.48
N LEU A 39 32.13 41.33 8.49
CA LEU A 39 32.81 41.58 7.23
C LEU A 39 32.91 43.08 6.97
N SER A 40 34.13 43.57 6.78
CA SER A 40 34.38 44.95 6.37
C SER A 40 34.45 45.04 4.85
N GLN A 41 33.65 45.91 4.26
CA GLN A 41 33.66 46.26 2.84
C GLN A 41 33.90 47.76 2.71
N ASP A 42 34.95 48.14 1.98
CA ASP A 42 35.34 49.54 1.75
C ASP A 42 35.46 50.38 3.04
N GLY A 43 35.96 49.76 4.11
CA GLY A 43 36.19 50.41 5.41
C GLY A 43 34.97 50.48 6.33
N SER A 44 33.83 49.89 5.95
CA SER A 44 32.61 49.83 6.76
C SER A 44 32.10 48.40 6.96
N LEU A 45 31.45 48.11 8.10
CA LEU A 45 30.90 46.79 8.36
C LEU A 45 29.63 46.55 7.53
N ALA A 46 29.51 45.35 6.95
CA ALA A 46 28.28 44.86 6.36
C ALA A 46 27.19 44.70 7.43
N LYS A 47 26.00 45.28 7.21
CA LYS A 47 24.86 45.28 8.14
C LYS A 47 23.54 45.11 7.40
N ASN A 48 22.60 44.36 7.98
CA ASN A 48 21.27 44.06 7.43
C ASN A 48 21.30 43.63 5.96
N LYS A 49 22.27 42.79 5.57
CA LYS A 49 22.43 42.42 4.16
C LYS A 49 23.09 41.06 3.97
N TRP A 50 22.79 40.49 2.82
CA TRP A 50 23.52 39.39 2.23
C TRP A 50 24.80 39.89 1.56
N VAL A 51 25.90 39.16 1.71
CA VAL A 51 27.17 39.39 1.01
C VAL A 51 27.69 38.09 0.44
N GLN A 52 28.09 38.13 -0.83
CA GLN A 52 28.80 37.03 -1.46
C GLN A 52 30.30 37.22 -1.26
N ASN A 53 30.96 36.26 -0.62
CA ASN A 53 32.40 36.27 -0.41
C ASN A 53 32.98 34.89 -0.71
N ALA A 54 34.06 34.84 -1.48
CA ALA A 54 34.75 33.60 -1.87
C ALA A 54 33.83 32.48 -2.42
N GLY A 55 32.74 32.86 -3.12
CA GLY A 55 31.80 31.90 -3.72
C GLY A 55 30.67 31.42 -2.80
N SER A 56 30.58 31.89 -1.56
CA SER A 56 29.48 31.60 -0.64
C SER A 56 28.73 32.87 -0.22
N TRP A 57 27.45 32.72 0.11
CA TRP A 57 26.61 33.80 0.63
C TRP A 57 26.60 33.80 2.16
N TYR A 58 26.65 34.98 2.76
CA TYR A 58 26.62 35.22 4.20
C TYR A 58 25.63 36.33 4.52
N HIS A 59 24.97 36.28 5.67
CA HIS A 59 24.07 37.34 6.11
C HIS A 59 24.58 38.00 7.40
N PHE A 60 24.47 39.32 7.47
CA PHE A 60 24.87 40.11 8.64
C PHE A 60 23.67 40.86 9.21
N ASP A 61 23.51 40.83 10.54
CA ASP A 61 22.42 41.52 11.23
C ASP A 61 22.61 43.06 11.29
N SER A 62 21.74 43.74 12.02
CA SER A 62 21.77 45.20 12.17
C SER A 62 23.00 45.74 12.89
N THR A 63 23.67 44.89 13.67
CA THR A 63 24.93 45.21 14.36
C THR A 63 26.15 44.88 13.50
N GLY A 64 25.94 44.10 12.44
CA GLY A 64 26.96 43.63 11.52
C GLY A 64 27.58 42.30 11.91
N LYS A 65 26.96 41.56 12.85
CA LYS A 65 27.37 40.20 13.18
C LYS A 65 26.87 39.22 12.13
N MET A 66 27.75 38.34 11.70
CA MET A 66 27.45 37.22 10.82
C MET A 66 26.43 36.29 11.50
N GLN A 67 25.37 35.96 10.79
CA GLN A 67 24.34 35.05 11.26
C GLN A 67 24.72 33.59 10.93
N THR A 68 24.23 32.66 11.75
CA THR A 68 24.35 31.20 11.58
C THR A 68 23.01 30.54 11.87
N GLY A 69 22.80 29.30 11.42
CA GLY A 69 21.56 28.57 11.64
C GLY A 69 20.41 29.08 10.76
N TRP A 70 19.17 28.89 11.22
CA TRP A 70 17.99 29.32 10.49
C TRP A 70 17.82 30.84 10.53
N LEU A 71 17.69 31.43 9.33
CA LEU A 71 17.46 32.85 9.13
C LEU A 71 16.16 33.05 8.37
N LYS A 72 15.27 33.88 8.91
CA LYS A 72 14.10 34.38 8.19
C LYS A 72 14.39 35.77 7.66
N ASP A 73 14.40 35.93 6.34
CA ASP A 73 14.56 37.21 5.67
C ASP A 73 13.31 37.48 4.81
N GLY A 74 12.57 38.53 5.20
CA GLY A 74 11.20 38.75 4.75
C GLY A 74 10.29 37.55 5.04
N ASN A 75 9.75 36.94 3.99
CA ASN A 75 8.89 35.76 4.06
C ASN A 75 9.63 34.44 3.77
N THR A 76 10.94 34.50 3.52
CA THR A 76 11.73 33.35 3.07
C THR A 76 12.64 32.87 4.19
N TRP A 77 12.69 31.55 4.38
CA TRP A 77 13.65 30.92 5.29
C TRP A 77 14.90 30.49 4.54
N TYR A 78 16.04 30.67 5.18
CA TYR A 78 17.37 30.26 4.74
C TYR A 78 18.05 29.50 5.88
N SER A 79 19.03 28.67 5.56
CA SER A 79 19.86 28.00 6.56
C SER A 79 21.32 28.35 6.31
N LEU A 80 22.01 28.82 7.35
CA LEU A 80 23.42 29.18 7.34
C LEU A 80 24.18 28.14 8.16
N ALA A 81 25.29 27.63 7.63
CA ALA A 81 26.18 26.74 8.36
C ALA A 81 26.81 27.44 9.57
N ASP A 82 27.51 26.70 10.43
CA ASP A 82 28.24 27.28 11.58
C ASP A 82 29.35 28.24 11.13
N SER A 83 29.83 28.10 9.89
CA SER A 83 30.74 29.04 9.24
C SER A 83 30.05 30.31 8.72
N GLY A 84 28.73 30.40 8.82
CA GLY A 84 27.87 31.44 8.24
C GLY A 84 27.57 31.27 6.76
N ALA A 85 28.20 30.31 6.08
CA ALA A 85 27.95 30.06 4.66
C ALA A 85 26.52 29.54 4.45
N MET A 86 25.80 30.14 3.51
CA MET A 86 24.44 29.75 3.13
C MET A 86 24.43 28.33 2.55
N ARG A 87 23.56 27.48 3.10
CA ARG A 87 23.33 26.12 2.60
C ARG A 87 22.41 26.14 1.38
N THR A 88 22.67 25.24 0.45
CA THR A 88 21.82 24.93 -0.70
C THR A 88 21.64 23.41 -0.81
N GLY A 89 20.64 22.95 -1.55
CA GLY A 89 20.34 21.54 -1.72
C GLY A 89 19.84 20.86 -0.45
N TRP A 90 20.03 19.54 -0.36
CA TRP A 90 19.61 18.74 0.78
C TRP A 90 20.51 18.97 2.00
N TYR A 91 19.87 19.20 3.14
CA TYR A 91 20.53 19.41 4.42
C TYR A 91 19.80 18.64 5.52
N LYS A 92 20.55 17.95 6.39
CA LYS A 92 20.00 17.25 7.55
C LYS A 92 20.38 17.96 8.83
N GLU A 93 19.38 18.29 9.64
CA GLU A 93 19.55 18.84 10.97
C GLU A 93 18.92 17.89 12.00
N GLY A 94 19.75 17.33 12.88
CA GLY A 94 19.34 16.23 13.75
C GLY A 94 18.84 15.04 12.92
N ASN A 95 17.55 14.71 13.07
CA ASN A 95 16.88 13.64 12.33
C ASN A 95 16.03 14.13 11.15
N THR A 96 15.97 15.44 10.92
CA THR A 96 15.07 16.04 9.93
C THR A 96 15.84 16.47 8.69
N TRP A 97 15.35 16.05 7.53
CA TRP A 97 15.84 16.53 6.24
C TRP A 97 15.09 17.78 5.79
N TYR A 98 15.82 18.72 5.20
CA TYR A 98 15.35 19.94 4.58
C TYR A 98 15.95 20.04 3.18
N SER A 99 15.31 20.79 2.29
CA SER A 99 15.85 21.11 0.97
C SER A 99 15.82 22.62 0.75
N LEU A 100 16.94 23.18 0.33
CA LEU A 100 17.12 24.58 0.02
C LEU A 100 17.33 24.71 -1.49
N ALA A 101 16.69 25.69 -2.13
CA ALA A 101 16.95 26.02 -3.53
C ALA A 101 18.38 26.54 -3.72
N ASP A 102 18.83 26.69 -4.97
CA ASP A 102 20.15 27.26 -5.27
C ASP A 102 20.28 28.71 -4.79
N SER A 103 19.15 29.42 -4.65
CA SER A 103 19.08 30.74 -4.01
C SER A 103 19.18 30.69 -2.49
N GLY A 104 19.25 29.50 -1.88
CA GLY A 104 19.20 29.27 -0.44
C GLY A 104 17.79 29.27 0.17
N ALA A 105 16.77 29.64 -0.61
CA ALA A 105 15.40 29.67 -0.14
C ALA A 105 14.92 28.25 0.22
N MET A 106 14.37 28.08 1.42
CA MET A 106 13.82 26.82 1.89
C MET A 106 12.62 26.37 1.04
N ARG A 107 12.69 25.15 0.53
CA ARG A 107 11.60 24.53 -0.24
C ARG A 107 10.51 24.03 0.71
N THR A 108 9.26 24.19 0.28
CA THR A 108 8.06 23.62 0.91
C THR A 108 7.15 23.06 -0.17
N GLY A 109 6.22 22.17 0.20
CA GLY A 109 5.32 21.49 -0.71
C GLY A 109 6.00 20.44 -1.59
N TRP A 110 5.42 20.18 -2.75
CA TRP A 110 5.95 19.24 -3.74
C TRP A 110 7.26 19.72 -4.35
N TYR A 111 8.26 18.85 -4.34
CA TYR A 111 9.57 19.11 -4.95
C TYR A 111 9.96 17.92 -5.82
N LYS A 112 10.37 18.21 -7.07
CA LYS A 112 10.88 17.19 -8.00
C LYS A 112 12.37 17.39 -8.22
N GLU A 113 13.14 16.33 -8.01
CA GLU A 113 14.57 16.28 -8.30
C GLU A 113 14.83 15.13 -9.28
N GLY A 114 15.22 15.47 -10.50
CA GLY A 114 15.26 14.51 -11.61
C GLY A 114 13.89 13.88 -11.87
N SER A 115 13.78 12.57 -11.72
CA SER A 115 12.52 11.81 -11.83
C SER A 115 11.79 11.61 -10.50
N THR A 116 12.41 11.96 -9.37
CA THR A 116 11.92 11.63 -8.03
C THR A 116 11.13 12.80 -7.44
N TRP A 117 9.97 12.50 -6.88
CA TRP A 117 9.16 13.46 -6.14
C TRP A 117 9.39 13.34 -4.63
N TYR A 118 9.33 14.48 -3.95
CA TYR A 118 9.45 14.65 -2.52
C TYR A 118 8.35 15.60 -2.05
N TYR A 119 8.03 15.57 -0.76
CA TYR A 119 7.14 16.55 -0.15
C TYR A 119 7.76 17.11 1.13
N LEU A 120 7.85 18.44 1.19
CA LEU A 120 8.37 19.18 2.33
C LEU A 120 7.20 19.86 3.04
N ARG A 121 7.08 19.71 4.36
CA ARG A 121 6.05 20.41 5.15
C ARG A 121 6.24 21.93 5.05
N PHE A 122 5.27 22.69 5.54
CA PHE A 122 5.40 24.14 5.67
C PHE A 122 6.62 24.56 6.53
N SER A 123 6.99 23.73 7.50
CA SER A 123 8.21 23.88 8.30
C SER A 123 9.51 23.54 7.54
N GLY A 124 9.43 23.13 6.27
CA GLY A 124 10.56 22.67 5.45
C GLY A 124 10.98 21.22 5.68
N SER A 125 10.42 20.55 6.70
CA SER A 125 10.77 19.17 7.03
C SER A 125 10.25 18.18 5.98
N MET A 126 11.14 17.31 5.51
CA MET A 126 10.84 16.29 4.52
C MET A 126 9.91 15.21 5.09
N MET A 127 8.93 14.81 4.29
CA MET A 127 8.00 13.74 4.64
C MET A 127 8.54 12.36 4.31
N THR A 128 8.18 11.40 5.17
CA THR A 128 8.40 9.96 5.02
C THR A 128 7.14 9.23 5.48
N GLY A 129 6.91 8.02 5.00
CA GLY A 129 5.74 7.21 5.31
C GLY A 129 4.48 7.64 4.56
N TRP A 130 3.33 7.19 5.06
CA TRP A 130 2.01 7.53 4.52
C TRP A 130 1.61 8.97 4.87
N VAL A 131 1.15 9.72 3.87
CA VAL A 131 0.79 11.14 4.01
C VAL A 131 -0.46 11.45 3.20
N PHE A 132 -1.41 12.16 3.82
CA PHE A 132 -2.60 12.66 3.14
C PHE A 132 -2.38 14.09 2.65
N ILE A 133 -2.43 14.30 1.33
CA ILE A 133 -2.14 15.57 0.66
C ILE A 133 -3.25 15.81 -0.38
N ASP A 134 -3.91 16.97 -0.29
CA ASP A 134 -4.92 17.41 -1.27
C ASP A 134 -5.96 16.33 -1.63
N GLY A 135 -6.50 15.66 -0.61
CA GLY A 135 -7.55 14.66 -0.77
C GLY A 135 -7.06 13.24 -1.13
N ASN A 136 -5.75 13.03 -1.25
CA ASN A 136 -5.17 11.76 -1.68
C ASN A 136 -4.09 11.26 -0.71
N TRP A 137 -4.00 9.95 -0.54
CA TRP A 137 -2.89 9.32 0.20
C TRP A 137 -1.70 9.08 -0.70
N TYR A 138 -0.50 9.40 -0.21
CA TYR A 138 0.78 9.13 -0.86
C TYR A 138 1.69 8.40 0.12
N TYR A 139 2.71 7.74 -0.39
CA TYR A 139 3.77 7.18 0.44
C TYR A 139 5.14 7.70 0.02
N PHE A 140 5.94 8.10 0.99
CA PHE A 140 7.32 8.50 0.80
C PHE A 140 8.23 7.50 1.50
N GLU A 141 9.23 6.98 0.79
CA GLU A 141 10.25 6.11 1.35
C GLU A 141 11.05 6.83 2.46
N GLN A 142 11.88 6.10 3.19
CA GLN A 142 12.75 6.70 4.22
C GLN A 142 13.74 7.73 3.65
N SER A 143 14.06 7.63 2.36
CA SER A 143 14.84 8.64 1.63
C SER A 143 14.03 9.90 1.27
N GLY A 144 12.72 9.92 1.53
CA GLY A 144 11.77 10.94 1.10
C GLY A 144 11.28 10.79 -0.33
N ALA A 145 11.78 9.80 -1.07
CA ALA A 145 11.34 9.55 -2.43
C ALA A 145 9.89 9.04 -2.44
N MET A 146 9.01 9.69 -3.19
CA MET A 146 7.64 9.26 -3.38
C MET A 146 7.60 7.90 -4.10
N ALA A 147 6.88 6.96 -3.52
CA ALA A 147 6.55 5.70 -4.18
C ALA A 147 5.47 5.93 -5.23
N SER A 148 5.58 5.25 -6.38
CA SER A 148 4.55 5.23 -7.41
C SER A 148 4.57 3.91 -8.17
N ASP A 149 3.43 3.59 -8.79
CA ASP A 149 3.22 2.41 -9.65
C ASP A 149 3.69 1.09 -9.00
N ARG A 150 3.35 0.90 -7.73
CA ARG A 150 3.73 -0.29 -6.93
C ARG A 150 2.81 -0.49 -5.73
N VAL A 151 2.94 -1.63 -5.07
CA VAL A 151 2.27 -1.91 -3.79
C VAL A 151 3.11 -1.38 -2.63
N VAL A 152 2.45 -0.75 -1.67
CA VAL A 152 3.01 -0.33 -0.38
C VAL A 152 2.14 -0.83 0.76
N ASN A 153 2.78 -1.36 1.81
CA ASN A 153 2.07 -1.85 2.98
C ASN A 153 1.77 -0.74 3.99
N SER A 154 0.59 -0.80 4.60
CA SER A 154 0.29 -0.06 5.82
C SER A 154 0.76 -0.83 7.06
N SER A 155 0.66 -0.19 8.23
CA SER A 155 1.06 -0.76 9.53
C SER A 155 0.27 -2.01 9.92
N ASP A 156 -0.94 -2.18 9.40
CA ASP A 156 -1.78 -3.38 9.58
C ASP A 156 -1.40 -4.54 8.64
N GLY A 157 -0.39 -4.34 7.79
CA GLY A 157 0.03 -5.31 6.79
C GLY A 157 -0.81 -5.29 5.50
N THR A 158 -1.86 -4.46 5.40
CA THR A 158 -2.65 -4.31 4.16
C THR A 158 -1.79 -3.69 3.06
N GLY A 159 -1.74 -4.32 1.88
CA GLY A 159 -1.03 -3.80 0.73
C GLY A 159 -1.93 -2.93 -0.15
N TYR A 160 -1.61 -1.64 -0.27
CA TYR A 160 -2.32 -0.67 -1.10
C TYR A 160 -1.52 -0.38 -2.37
N ILE A 161 -2.21 -0.04 -3.45
CA ILE A 161 -1.60 0.22 -4.74
C ILE A 161 -1.44 1.72 -4.92
N LEU A 162 -0.25 2.17 -5.26
CA LEU A 162 0.00 3.55 -5.67
C LEU A 162 -0.06 3.65 -7.20
N SER A 163 -0.76 4.67 -7.68
CA SER A 163 -0.83 5.01 -9.10
C SER A 163 0.53 5.48 -9.62
N LYS A 164 0.63 5.67 -10.94
CA LYS A 164 1.83 6.26 -11.58
C LYS A 164 2.14 7.67 -11.09
N ASP A 165 1.12 8.40 -10.67
CA ASP A 165 1.24 9.74 -10.08
C ASP A 165 1.45 9.69 -8.55
N GLY A 166 1.57 8.49 -7.96
CA GLY A 166 1.94 8.25 -6.57
C GLY A 166 0.80 8.23 -5.56
N HIS A 167 -0.41 8.66 -5.95
CA HIS A 167 -1.56 8.58 -5.06
C HIS A 167 -2.08 7.15 -4.94
N MET A 168 -2.57 6.79 -3.76
CA MET A 168 -3.21 5.52 -3.48
C MET A 168 -4.50 5.38 -4.29
N PHE A 169 -4.68 4.24 -4.94
CA PHE A 169 -5.95 3.90 -5.57
C PHE A 169 -7.03 3.63 -4.52
N THR A 170 -8.20 4.21 -4.75
CA THR A 170 -9.46 3.94 -4.07
C THR A 170 -10.42 3.27 -5.06
N LEU A 171 -11.58 2.82 -4.58
CA LEU A 171 -12.60 2.29 -5.49
C LEU A 171 -13.01 3.32 -6.57
N GLN A 172 -12.99 4.61 -6.24
CA GLN A 172 -13.51 5.66 -7.12
C GLN A 172 -12.57 6.00 -8.28
N ASN A 173 -11.26 5.84 -8.10
CA ASN A 173 -10.26 6.25 -9.08
C ASN A 173 -9.42 5.08 -9.64
N SER A 174 -9.60 3.87 -9.12
CA SER A 174 -8.89 2.69 -9.61
C SER A 174 -9.40 2.27 -10.99
N PRO A 175 -8.51 2.02 -11.96
CA PRO A 175 -8.88 1.40 -13.23
C PRO A 175 -9.07 -0.12 -13.11
N TYR A 176 -8.75 -0.72 -11.96
CA TYR A 176 -8.72 -2.17 -11.75
C TYR A 176 -10.00 -2.68 -11.10
N LYS A 177 -10.40 -3.88 -11.52
CA LYS A 177 -11.55 -4.61 -10.98
C LYS A 177 -11.07 -5.66 -9.96
N ASN A 178 -11.97 -6.01 -9.04
CA ASN A 178 -11.74 -7.12 -8.11
C ASN A 178 -11.53 -8.43 -8.89
N GLY A 179 -10.42 -9.12 -8.63
CA GLY A 179 -9.99 -10.32 -9.32
C GLY A 179 -9.04 -10.09 -10.51
N ASP A 180 -8.73 -8.83 -10.85
CA ASP A 180 -7.70 -8.56 -11.86
C ASP A 180 -6.33 -8.99 -11.35
N ILE A 181 -5.49 -9.51 -12.25
CA ILE A 181 -4.07 -9.72 -12.00
C ILE A 181 -3.33 -8.64 -12.77
N VAL A 182 -2.62 -7.76 -12.06
CA VAL A 182 -2.03 -6.54 -12.62
C VAL A 182 -0.52 -6.56 -12.42
N ARG A 183 0.21 -6.29 -13.51
CA ARG A 183 1.64 -6.01 -13.47
C ARG A 183 1.88 -4.52 -13.26
N LEU A 184 2.59 -4.16 -12.19
CA LEU A 184 2.88 -2.77 -11.84
C LEU A 184 4.30 -2.36 -12.30
N GLY A 185 4.64 -1.09 -12.12
CA GLY A 185 5.93 -0.49 -12.52
C GLY A 185 7.15 -1.09 -11.82
N ASP A 186 6.95 -1.74 -10.67
CA ASP A 186 7.98 -2.53 -9.98
C ASP A 186 8.28 -3.90 -10.66
N GLY A 187 7.54 -4.25 -11.70
CA GLY A 187 7.74 -5.47 -12.48
C GLY A 187 7.14 -6.73 -11.85
N TYR A 188 6.34 -6.60 -10.80
CA TYR A 188 5.65 -7.73 -10.17
C TYR A 188 4.17 -7.75 -10.53
N GLU A 189 3.58 -8.94 -10.46
CA GLU A 189 2.15 -9.15 -10.64
C GLU A 189 1.46 -9.30 -9.30
N TYR A 190 0.29 -8.67 -9.15
CA TYR A 190 -0.50 -8.64 -7.93
C TYR A 190 -1.95 -9.00 -8.22
N LEU A 191 -2.61 -9.70 -7.28
CA LEU A 191 -4.05 -9.96 -7.34
C LEU A 191 -4.79 -8.81 -6.69
N ILE A 192 -5.62 -8.12 -7.47
CA ILE A 192 -6.40 -6.99 -7.02
C ILE A 192 -7.67 -7.47 -6.32
N THR A 193 -7.95 -6.91 -5.14
CA THR A 193 -9.17 -7.17 -4.39
C THR A 193 -9.72 -5.88 -3.80
N ALA A 194 -10.97 -5.93 -3.34
CA ALA A 194 -11.61 -4.82 -2.65
C ALA A 194 -11.45 -4.93 -1.14
N LYS A 195 -11.17 -3.80 -0.49
CA LYS A 195 -11.30 -3.66 0.96
C LYS A 195 -12.73 -3.26 1.32
N PHE A 196 -13.29 -3.91 2.33
CA PHE A 196 -14.61 -3.63 2.85
C PHE A 196 -14.52 -3.16 4.29
N ASP A 197 -15.24 -2.09 4.62
CA ASP A 197 -15.54 -1.66 5.97
C ASP A 197 -17.05 -1.81 6.22
N GLY A 198 -17.41 -2.87 6.94
CA GLY A 198 -18.78 -3.36 7.02
C GLY A 198 -19.32 -3.72 5.64
N ASN A 199 -20.28 -2.94 5.15
CA ASN A 199 -20.89 -3.12 3.82
C ASN A 199 -20.36 -2.14 2.77
N ASN A 200 -19.44 -1.24 3.14
CA ASN A 200 -18.92 -0.21 2.26
C ASN A 200 -17.58 -0.64 1.69
N PHE A 201 -17.48 -0.59 0.37
CA PHE A 201 -16.20 -0.73 -0.32
C PHE A 201 -15.40 0.55 -0.13
N THR A 202 -14.19 0.45 0.42
CA THR A 202 -13.38 1.64 0.75
C THR A 202 -12.22 1.79 -0.22
N ASP A 203 -11.44 0.73 -0.43
CA ASP A 203 -10.13 0.82 -1.07
C ASP A 203 -9.87 -0.35 -2.02
N VAL A 204 -8.88 -0.15 -2.89
CA VAL A 204 -8.33 -1.22 -3.73
C VAL A 204 -7.02 -1.69 -3.10
N ILE A 205 -6.98 -2.97 -2.76
CA ILE A 205 -5.86 -3.60 -2.07
C ILE A 205 -5.39 -4.82 -2.85
N VAL A 206 -4.30 -5.43 -2.39
CA VAL A 206 -3.81 -6.69 -2.96
C VAL A 206 -3.99 -7.84 -1.97
N ASP A 207 -4.39 -8.99 -2.47
CA ASP A 207 -4.43 -10.21 -1.67
C ASP A 207 -3.01 -10.77 -1.45
N LYS A 208 -2.83 -11.45 -0.30
CA LYS A 208 -1.57 -12.03 0.14
C LYS A 208 -1.76 -13.47 0.59
N ASN A 209 -0.68 -14.24 0.56
CA ASN A 209 -0.64 -15.65 0.95
C ASN A 209 -1.75 -16.51 0.31
N THR A 210 -2.10 -16.21 -0.93
CA THR A 210 -3.39 -16.56 -1.51
C THR A 210 -3.26 -17.42 -2.76
N TRP A 211 -4.17 -18.39 -2.92
CA TRP A 211 -4.41 -19.05 -4.19
C TRP A 211 -5.56 -18.39 -4.93
N TYR A 212 -5.36 -18.16 -6.23
CA TYR A 212 -6.41 -17.68 -7.12
C TYR A 212 -6.51 -18.59 -8.33
N ILE A 213 -7.73 -19.01 -8.64
CA ILE A 213 -8.04 -19.77 -9.84
C ILE A 213 -8.95 -18.90 -10.69
N LYS A 214 -8.45 -18.46 -11.83
CA LYS A 214 -9.23 -17.63 -12.75
C LYS A 214 -10.34 -18.50 -13.36
N PRO A 215 -11.63 -18.20 -13.11
CA PRO A 215 -12.71 -19.02 -13.64
C PRO A 215 -12.77 -18.94 -15.17
N GLU A 216 -12.89 -20.09 -15.81
CA GLU A 216 -13.20 -20.18 -17.24
C GLU A 216 -14.66 -20.54 -17.37
N PHE A 217 -15.40 -19.74 -18.12
CA PHE A 217 -16.83 -19.94 -18.27
C PHE A 217 -17.16 -20.55 -19.63
N LYS A 218 -18.04 -21.54 -19.62
CA LYS A 218 -18.66 -22.10 -20.81
C LYS A 218 -20.12 -21.65 -20.86
N LYS A 219 -20.50 -21.03 -21.98
CA LYS A 219 -21.88 -20.65 -22.29
C LYS A 219 -22.51 -21.76 -23.14
N PHE A 220 -23.72 -22.20 -22.78
CA PHE A 220 -24.42 -23.28 -23.50
C PHE A 220 -25.49 -22.78 -24.45
N SER A 221 -26.04 -21.60 -24.18
CA SER A 221 -27.00 -20.92 -25.05
C SER A 221 -27.00 -19.41 -24.77
N ASP A 222 -27.72 -18.62 -25.57
CA ASP A 222 -27.92 -17.19 -25.30
C ASP A 222 -28.93 -16.90 -24.19
N LYS A 223 -29.52 -17.94 -23.58
CA LYS A 223 -30.43 -17.77 -22.46
C LYS A 223 -29.68 -17.29 -21.23
N TYR A 224 -30.36 -16.40 -20.52
CA TYR A 224 -29.94 -15.92 -19.22
C TYR A 224 -29.82 -17.10 -18.24
N GLY A 225 -28.67 -17.25 -17.57
CA GLY A 225 -28.38 -18.35 -16.63
C GLY A 225 -27.70 -19.60 -17.22
N ASP A 226 -27.56 -19.70 -18.55
CA ASP A 226 -26.94 -20.87 -19.22
C ASP A 226 -25.41 -20.74 -19.34
N GLN A 227 -24.75 -20.44 -18.21
CA GLN A 227 -23.29 -20.34 -18.10
C GLN A 227 -22.81 -21.12 -16.88
N VAL A 228 -21.74 -21.92 -17.04
CA VAL A 228 -21.07 -22.61 -15.94
C VAL A 228 -19.57 -22.30 -15.94
N SER A 229 -18.98 -22.18 -14.75
CA SER A 229 -17.53 -22.11 -14.62
C SER A 229 -16.90 -23.48 -14.41
N ASN A 230 -15.69 -23.68 -14.95
CA ASN A 230 -14.87 -24.87 -14.69
C ASN A 230 -14.62 -25.09 -13.18
N THR A 231 -14.51 -24.01 -12.41
CA THR A 231 -14.34 -24.05 -10.96
C THR A 231 -15.61 -24.56 -10.25
N MET A 232 -16.81 -24.24 -10.76
CA MET A 232 -18.05 -24.82 -10.24
C MET A 232 -18.16 -26.31 -10.59
N LEU A 233 -17.80 -26.70 -11.81
CA LEU A 233 -17.76 -28.11 -12.22
C LEU A 233 -16.79 -28.95 -11.37
N ALA A 234 -15.64 -28.38 -11.02
CA ALA A 234 -14.68 -29.00 -10.12
C ALA A 234 -15.23 -29.20 -8.70
N LEU A 235 -16.01 -28.23 -8.20
CA LEU A 235 -16.64 -28.31 -6.87
C LEU A 235 -17.70 -29.40 -6.79
N VAL A 236 -18.47 -29.61 -7.86
CA VAL A 236 -19.55 -30.60 -7.88
C VAL A 236 -19.04 -32.00 -8.24
N ASP A 237 -17.76 -32.16 -8.55
CA ASP A 237 -17.15 -33.44 -8.95
C ASP A 237 -17.92 -34.14 -10.08
N ASN A 238 -18.46 -33.35 -11.03
CA ASN A 238 -19.35 -33.80 -12.11
C ASN A 238 -20.56 -34.63 -11.63
N LYS A 239 -21.00 -34.47 -10.38
CA LYS A 239 -22.14 -35.19 -9.82
C LYS A 239 -23.47 -34.57 -10.22
N GLU A 240 -24.45 -35.44 -10.46
CA GLU A 240 -25.84 -35.05 -10.70
C GLU A 240 -26.57 -34.70 -9.38
N GLU A 241 -27.77 -34.15 -9.50
CA GLU A 241 -28.59 -33.81 -8.34
C GLU A 241 -28.88 -35.06 -7.47
N GLY A 242 -28.81 -34.89 -6.16
CA GLY A 242 -29.03 -35.95 -5.18
C GLY A 242 -27.81 -36.85 -4.93
N GLN A 243 -26.77 -36.79 -5.76
CA GLN A 243 -25.57 -37.63 -5.58
C GLN A 243 -24.61 -37.05 -4.52
N GLU A 244 -23.92 -37.95 -3.80
CA GLU A 244 -22.82 -37.58 -2.92
C GLU A 244 -21.59 -37.14 -3.72
N ILE A 245 -20.93 -36.10 -3.22
CA ILE A 245 -19.69 -35.53 -3.73
C ILE A 245 -18.56 -35.96 -2.77
N ASP A 246 -17.47 -36.51 -3.31
CA ASP A 246 -16.28 -36.83 -2.51
C ASP A 246 -15.44 -35.56 -2.29
N PRO A 247 -15.29 -35.04 -1.06
CA PRO A 247 -14.47 -33.87 -0.80
C PRO A 247 -13.01 -34.03 -1.24
N LYS A 248 -12.48 -35.26 -1.25
CA LYS A 248 -11.12 -35.51 -1.74
C LYS A 248 -11.04 -35.41 -3.27
N ALA A 249 -12.10 -35.75 -3.98
CA ALA A 249 -12.18 -35.55 -5.42
C ALA A 249 -12.22 -34.06 -5.76
N VAL A 250 -13.00 -33.28 -5.00
CA VAL A 250 -13.02 -31.81 -5.12
C VAL A 250 -11.60 -31.22 -5.02
N ILE A 251 -10.84 -31.61 -4.00
CA ILE A 251 -9.45 -31.15 -3.82
C ILE A 251 -8.58 -31.49 -5.04
N ARG A 252 -8.63 -32.75 -5.53
CA ARG A 252 -7.89 -33.18 -6.73
C ARG A 252 -8.31 -32.41 -7.98
N ASN A 253 -9.61 -32.13 -8.14
CA ASN A 253 -10.14 -31.38 -9.27
C ASN A 253 -9.57 -29.96 -9.26
N PHE A 254 -9.59 -29.26 -8.13
CA PHE A 254 -9.01 -27.92 -8.02
C PHE A 254 -7.48 -27.90 -8.22
N GLN A 255 -6.77 -28.89 -7.68
CA GLN A 255 -5.33 -29.06 -7.89
C GLN A 255 -4.94 -29.34 -9.35
N SER A 256 -5.88 -29.76 -10.20
CA SER A 256 -5.66 -30.04 -11.62
C SER A 256 -6.16 -28.95 -12.57
N LEU A 257 -7.06 -28.06 -12.13
CA LEU A 257 -7.62 -26.99 -12.97
C LEU A 257 -6.56 -26.05 -13.55
N PRO A 258 -6.62 -25.64 -14.83
CA PRO A 258 -5.74 -24.61 -15.36
C PRO A 258 -5.99 -23.24 -14.71
N GLY A 259 -5.12 -22.26 -15.02
CA GLY A 259 -5.34 -20.87 -14.57
C GLY A 259 -5.16 -20.66 -13.07
N ARG A 260 -4.25 -21.40 -12.43
CA ARG A 260 -3.90 -21.25 -11.01
C ARG A 260 -2.75 -20.27 -10.83
N TYR A 261 -2.89 -19.44 -9.81
CA TYR A 261 -1.94 -18.42 -9.42
C TYR A 261 -1.76 -18.46 -7.91
N TYR A 262 -0.54 -18.27 -7.43
CA TYR A 262 -0.26 -18.09 -6.01
C TYR A 262 0.40 -16.74 -5.79
N PHE A 263 -0.04 -15.99 -4.77
CA PHE A 263 0.56 -14.72 -4.37
C PHE A 263 1.06 -14.83 -2.93
N GLY A 264 2.34 -14.50 -2.71
CA GLY A 264 3.03 -14.72 -1.45
C GLY A 264 2.69 -13.68 -0.36
N ALA A 265 3.49 -13.69 0.71
CA ALA A 265 3.31 -12.81 1.86
C ALA A 265 3.52 -11.32 1.53
N ASP A 266 4.30 -11.02 0.48
CA ASP A 266 4.47 -9.67 -0.04
C ASP A 266 3.40 -9.28 -1.07
N GLY A 267 2.46 -10.18 -1.37
CA GLY A 267 1.38 -10.00 -2.34
C GLY A 267 1.78 -10.25 -3.79
N ARG A 268 3.05 -10.61 -4.05
CA ARG A 268 3.55 -10.82 -5.41
C ARG A 268 3.24 -12.23 -5.89
N ARG A 269 2.98 -12.36 -7.18
CA ARG A 269 2.83 -13.66 -7.84
C ARG A 269 4.11 -14.48 -7.70
N VAL A 270 3.96 -15.74 -7.27
CA VAL A 270 5.05 -16.70 -7.10
C VAL A 270 5.12 -17.64 -8.29
N THR A 271 6.34 -17.85 -8.80
CA THR A 271 6.65 -18.82 -9.85
C THR A 271 8.03 -19.46 -9.58
N PRO A 272 8.19 -20.80 -9.68
CA PRO A 272 7.15 -21.79 -9.97
C PRO A 272 6.10 -21.89 -8.86
N LEU A 273 4.93 -22.43 -9.19
CA LEU A 273 3.85 -22.57 -8.22
C LEU A 273 4.27 -23.55 -7.11
N PRO A 274 4.00 -23.24 -5.83
CA PRO A 274 4.15 -24.21 -4.76
C PRO A 274 3.10 -25.32 -4.89
N GLU A 275 3.26 -26.39 -4.12
CA GLU A 275 2.17 -27.34 -3.94
C GLU A 275 0.96 -26.64 -3.32
N MET A 276 -0.23 -26.96 -3.83
CA MET A 276 -1.50 -26.39 -3.34
C MET A 276 -1.94 -27.11 -2.05
N THR A 277 -1.10 -27.01 -1.03
CA THR A 277 -1.21 -27.64 0.28
C THR A 277 -0.79 -26.70 1.42
N THR A 278 -0.68 -25.39 1.15
CA THR A 278 -0.31 -24.35 2.12
C THR A 278 -0.97 -24.60 3.46
N ARG A 279 -0.14 -24.70 4.51
CA ARG A 279 -0.56 -25.04 5.87
C ARG A 279 -0.72 -23.75 6.66
N SER A 280 -1.97 -23.42 6.96
CA SER A 280 -2.36 -22.41 7.92
C SER A 280 -2.77 -23.09 9.22
N GLU A 281 -2.39 -22.49 10.36
CA GLU A 281 -2.78 -23.00 11.68
C GLU A 281 -4.29 -22.81 11.90
N ILE A 282 -4.92 -23.79 12.56
CA ILE A 282 -6.31 -23.66 13.00
C ILE A 282 -6.29 -23.39 14.50
N LYS A 283 -6.80 -22.22 14.89
CA LYS A 283 -6.94 -21.80 16.29
C LYS A 283 -8.36 -21.98 16.78
N LYS A 284 -8.49 -22.46 18.01
CA LYS A 284 -9.78 -22.54 18.71
C LYS A 284 -9.93 -21.33 19.62
N VAL A 285 -11.02 -20.58 19.43
CA VAL A 285 -11.37 -19.41 20.26
C VAL A 285 -12.77 -19.66 20.82
N GLY A 286 -12.83 -20.05 22.10
CA GLY A 286 -14.06 -20.55 22.69
C GLY A 286 -14.55 -21.83 21.99
N ASN A 287 -15.75 -21.80 21.43
CA ASN A 287 -16.34 -22.90 20.65
C ASN A 287 -16.08 -22.78 19.14
N ASP A 288 -15.53 -21.66 18.69
CA ASP A 288 -15.30 -21.39 17.28
C ASP A 288 -13.88 -21.80 16.85
N LEU A 289 -13.73 -22.10 15.56
CA LEU A 289 -12.45 -22.40 14.92
C LEU A 289 -12.12 -21.31 13.92
N TYR A 290 -10.85 -20.91 13.85
CA TYR A 290 -10.34 -19.89 12.96
C TYR A 290 -9.11 -20.41 12.23
N LEU A 291 -9.09 -20.27 10.92
CA LEU A 291 -7.91 -20.50 10.10
C LEU A 291 -7.06 -19.23 10.08
N GLU A 292 -5.84 -19.30 10.60
CA GLU A 292 -4.91 -18.18 10.60
C GLU A 292 -4.41 -17.90 9.20
N ASP A 293 -4.52 -16.65 8.77
CA ASP A 293 -4.17 -16.24 7.42
C ASP A 293 -4.83 -17.16 6.37
N PRO A 294 -6.17 -17.08 6.23
CA PRO A 294 -6.97 -18.02 5.47
C PRO A 294 -6.83 -17.78 3.96
N GLY A 295 -5.62 -17.42 3.50
CA GLY A 295 -5.24 -17.01 2.16
C GLY A 295 -6.13 -17.62 1.08
N VAL A 296 -6.63 -16.78 0.16
CA VAL A 296 -7.83 -17.05 -0.68
C VAL A 296 -7.81 -18.52 -1.15
N ARG A 297 -8.66 -19.36 -0.57
CA ARG A 297 -10.11 -19.54 -0.82
C ARG A 297 -10.32 -19.90 -2.28
N LEU A 298 -10.98 -21.02 -2.53
CA LEU A 298 -11.68 -21.23 -3.77
C LEU A 298 -12.81 -20.20 -3.81
N ARG A 299 -12.50 -18.94 -4.11
CA ARG A 299 -13.45 -17.81 -4.21
C ARG A 299 -14.20 -17.99 -5.52
N LEU A 300 -15.02 -19.04 -5.53
CA LEU A 300 -16.14 -19.15 -6.44
C LEU A 300 -17.05 -17.94 -6.18
N PRO A 301 -17.71 -17.39 -7.20
CA PRO A 301 -18.55 -16.19 -7.08
C PRO A 301 -19.54 -16.20 -5.89
N SER A 302 -19.85 -17.36 -5.32
CA SER A 302 -20.87 -17.57 -4.30
C SER A 302 -20.48 -18.51 -3.13
N THR A 303 -19.25 -19.03 -3.04
CA THR A 303 -18.89 -19.97 -1.95
C THR A 303 -17.50 -19.71 -1.35
N ASN A 304 -17.38 -19.88 -0.04
CA ASN A 304 -16.14 -19.66 0.73
C ASN A 304 -15.38 -20.97 1.05
N PHE A 305 -15.26 -21.89 0.09
CA PHE A 305 -14.45 -23.09 0.30
C PHE A 305 -12.95 -22.75 0.33
N THR A 306 -12.18 -23.49 1.11
CA THR A 306 -10.72 -23.39 1.12
C THR A 306 -10.07 -24.76 1.30
N ILE A 307 -8.86 -24.91 0.79
CA ILE A 307 -8.05 -26.12 0.93
C ILE A 307 -6.89 -25.77 1.85
N ASN A 308 -6.79 -26.46 2.99
CA ASN A 308 -5.68 -26.31 3.93
C ASN A 308 -5.12 -27.70 4.24
N ASN A 309 -3.81 -27.89 4.11
CA ASN A 309 -3.17 -29.19 4.36
C ASN A 309 -3.90 -30.39 3.69
N ASN A 310 -4.24 -30.23 2.40
CA ASN A 310 -4.94 -31.24 1.59
C ASN A 310 -6.30 -31.69 2.17
N LYS A 311 -6.97 -30.82 2.90
CA LYS A 311 -8.32 -30.99 3.45
C LYS A 311 -9.20 -29.84 3.03
N LEU A 312 -10.49 -30.11 2.85
CA LEU A 312 -11.47 -29.12 2.42
C LEU A 312 -12.15 -28.52 3.64
N TYR A 313 -12.29 -27.20 3.64
CA TYR A 313 -12.94 -26.43 4.70
C TYR A 313 -13.90 -25.40 4.09
N HIS A 314 -14.83 -24.91 4.90
CA HIS A 314 -15.71 -23.80 4.52
C HIS A 314 -15.58 -22.66 5.53
N LEU A 315 -15.36 -21.44 5.04
CA LEU A 315 -15.30 -20.25 5.89
C LEU A 315 -16.70 -19.64 6.04
N ASP A 316 -17.15 -19.51 7.27
CA ASP A 316 -18.42 -18.87 7.61
C ASP A 316 -18.40 -17.35 7.32
N ASN A 317 -17.21 -16.75 7.31
CA ASN A 317 -17.03 -15.33 7.04
C ASN A 317 -15.69 -15.03 6.36
N GLY A 318 -15.50 -13.75 6.02
CA GLY A 318 -14.25 -13.25 5.44
C GLY A 318 -13.07 -13.17 6.41
N GLN A 319 -13.25 -13.49 7.70
CA GLN A 319 -12.24 -13.40 8.76
C GLN A 319 -11.66 -14.76 9.17
N GLY A 320 -11.90 -15.81 8.39
CA GLY A 320 -11.29 -17.12 8.59
C GLY A 320 -12.02 -18.04 9.57
N LYS A 321 -13.20 -17.66 10.08
CA LYS A 321 -14.02 -18.55 10.92
C LYS A 321 -14.44 -19.78 10.12
N LEU A 322 -14.16 -20.98 10.63
CA LEU A 322 -14.55 -22.24 9.99
C LEU A 322 -15.98 -22.63 10.39
N LYS A 323 -16.72 -23.19 9.44
CA LYS A 323 -18.05 -23.75 9.68
C LYS A 323 -17.95 -25.22 10.08
N THR A 324 -18.71 -25.63 11.09
CA THR A 324 -18.79 -27.01 11.59
C THR A 324 -20.23 -27.50 11.60
N GLY A 325 -20.43 -28.81 11.65
CA GLY A 325 -21.73 -29.45 11.60
C GLY A 325 -22.37 -29.43 10.21
N TYR A 326 -23.69 -29.59 10.16
CA TYR A 326 -24.46 -29.50 8.93
C TYR A 326 -24.69 -28.04 8.52
N PHE A 327 -24.48 -27.75 7.25
CA PHE A 327 -24.86 -26.48 6.64
C PHE A 327 -25.25 -26.67 5.18
N VAL A 328 -25.98 -25.69 4.65
CA VAL A 328 -26.31 -25.64 3.23
C VAL A 328 -25.72 -24.41 2.58
N LEU A 329 -25.35 -24.59 1.32
CA LEU A 329 -24.94 -23.51 0.43
C LEU A 329 -25.96 -23.45 -0.68
N ILE A 330 -26.68 -22.33 -0.74
CA ILE A 330 -27.73 -22.09 -1.72
C ILE A 330 -27.31 -20.86 -2.50
N ASP A 331 -26.95 -21.07 -3.76
CA ASP A 331 -26.68 -20.00 -4.71
C ASP A 331 -27.82 -19.95 -5.72
N ASP A 332 -28.82 -19.11 -5.45
CA ASP A 332 -29.93 -18.79 -6.35
C ASP A 332 -29.61 -17.56 -7.22
N GLY A 333 -28.34 -17.18 -7.34
CA GLY A 333 -27.88 -15.99 -8.06
C GLY A 333 -28.27 -16.00 -9.54
N MET A 334 -28.68 -14.88 -10.10
CA MET A 334 -29.39 -14.87 -11.38
C MET A 334 -28.53 -15.15 -12.65
N SER A 335 -27.20 -15.22 -12.56
CA SER A 335 -26.31 -15.17 -13.74
C SER A 335 -25.73 -16.51 -14.22
N THR A 336 -25.73 -17.57 -13.41
CA THR A 336 -25.10 -18.86 -13.74
C THR A 336 -25.98 -20.04 -13.36
N THR A 337 -25.69 -21.22 -13.90
CA THR A 337 -26.36 -22.46 -13.49
C THR A 337 -26.19 -22.69 -11.99
N HIS A 338 -27.30 -22.81 -11.27
CA HIS A 338 -27.34 -22.91 -9.82
C HIS A 338 -26.86 -24.28 -9.33
N TYR A 339 -26.05 -24.28 -8.28
CA TYR A 339 -25.68 -25.50 -7.57
C TYR A 339 -25.89 -25.30 -6.07
N HIS A 340 -26.70 -26.17 -5.50
CA HIS A 340 -26.97 -26.19 -4.07
C HIS A 340 -26.28 -27.39 -3.43
N PHE A 341 -25.80 -27.21 -2.21
CA PHE A 341 -25.02 -28.22 -1.53
C PHE A 341 -25.52 -28.42 -0.11
N LEU A 342 -25.64 -29.69 0.29
CA LEU A 342 -25.62 -30.08 1.69
C LEU A 342 -24.19 -30.46 2.05
N VAL A 343 -23.69 -29.92 3.15
CA VAL A 343 -22.31 -30.15 3.60
C VAL A 343 -22.34 -30.53 5.08
N TYR A 344 -21.47 -31.46 5.45
CA TYR A 344 -21.16 -31.77 6.84
C TYR A 344 -19.66 -31.61 7.09
N ALA A 345 -19.33 -30.75 8.04
CA ALA A 345 -17.99 -30.59 8.58
C ALA A 345 -17.92 -31.10 10.02
N ASP A 346 -16.83 -31.76 10.38
CA ASP A 346 -16.65 -32.29 11.72
C ASP A 346 -16.25 -31.20 12.75
N GLN A 347 -15.91 -31.61 13.97
CA GLN A 347 -15.49 -30.70 15.03
C GLN A 347 -14.11 -30.06 14.79
N SER A 348 -13.35 -30.51 13.80
CA SER A 348 -12.11 -29.86 13.35
C SER A 348 -12.36 -28.85 12.22
N GLY A 349 -13.60 -28.75 11.72
CA GLY A 349 -13.97 -27.93 10.56
C GLY A 349 -13.73 -28.62 9.22
N GLU A 350 -13.15 -29.82 9.20
CA GLU A 350 -12.91 -30.56 7.97
C GLU A 350 -14.23 -31.01 7.36
N VAL A 351 -14.43 -30.71 6.08
CA VAL A 351 -15.58 -31.17 5.30
C VAL A 351 -15.40 -32.65 4.97
N LEU A 352 -16.24 -33.49 5.58
CA LEU A 352 -16.18 -34.95 5.41
C LEU A 352 -17.20 -35.48 4.39
N LYS A 353 -18.32 -34.77 4.24
CA LYS A 353 -19.42 -35.18 3.35
C LYS A 353 -20.02 -33.98 2.64
N MET A 354 -20.32 -34.19 1.36
CA MET A 354 -21.01 -33.23 0.50
C MET A 354 -22.03 -33.96 -0.36
N LYS A 355 -23.13 -33.28 -0.70
CA LYS A 355 -24.17 -33.81 -1.58
C LYS A 355 -24.76 -32.67 -2.39
N ARG A 356 -24.97 -32.92 -3.69
CA ARG A 356 -25.66 -31.96 -4.56
C ARG A 356 -27.16 -32.00 -4.24
N LEU A 357 -27.72 -30.84 -3.95
CA LEU A 357 -29.15 -30.66 -3.72
C LEU A 357 -29.85 -30.31 -5.04
N PRO A 358 -31.18 -30.54 -5.15
CA PRO A 358 -31.96 -30.21 -6.34
C PRO A 358 -31.93 -28.72 -6.69
N SER A 359 -31.96 -28.36 -7.98
CA SER A 359 -31.91 -26.95 -8.45
C SER A 359 -33.10 -26.08 -8.02
N ARG A 360 -34.23 -26.68 -7.61
CA ARG A 360 -35.37 -25.97 -6.98
C ARG A 360 -35.39 -26.26 -5.49
N PHE A 361 -34.28 -25.99 -4.82
CA PHE A 361 -34.13 -26.36 -3.42
C PHE A 361 -35.19 -25.71 -2.52
N SER A 362 -35.69 -24.53 -2.88
CA SER A 362 -36.76 -23.82 -2.16
C SER A 362 -38.02 -24.65 -1.93
N ASP A 363 -38.33 -25.59 -2.83
CA ASP A 363 -39.51 -26.44 -2.73
C ASP A 363 -39.38 -27.47 -1.59
N TYR A 364 -38.19 -27.60 -1.00
CA TYR A 364 -37.87 -28.52 0.09
C TYR A 364 -37.69 -27.83 1.44
N PHE A 365 -37.92 -26.51 1.52
CA PHE A 365 -37.90 -25.83 2.81
C PHE A 365 -38.93 -26.44 3.75
N ASP A 366 -38.49 -26.59 4.99
CA ASP A 366 -39.23 -27.17 6.09
C ASP A 366 -39.71 -28.62 5.92
N LYS A 367 -39.25 -29.32 4.88
CA LYS A 367 -39.47 -30.75 4.68
C LYS A 367 -38.30 -31.57 5.20
N GLU A 368 -38.57 -32.79 5.63
CA GLU A 368 -37.54 -33.76 5.96
C GLU A 368 -36.92 -34.32 4.68
N ILE A 369 -35.59 -34.26 4.59
CA ILE A 369 -34.82 -34.84 3.49
C ILE A 369 -33.69 -35.71 4.05
N ASP A 370 -33.15 -36.59 3.20
CA ASP A 370 -32.01 -37.42 3.57
C ASP A 370 -30.75 -36.58 3.73
N GLY A 371 -30.22 -36.58 4.96
CA GLY A 371 -28.91 -36.06 5.31
C GLY A 371 -27.80 -37.07 5.06
N PHE A 372 -26.77 -37.04 5.90
CA PHE A 372 -25.69 -38.03 5.88
C PHE A 372 -25.85 -39.03 7.02
N TYR A 373 -25.13 -40.15 6.96
CA TYR A 373 -25.06 -41.14 8.04
C TYR A 373 -26.44 -41.70 8.46
N GLY A 374 -27.39 -41.80 7.52
CA GLY A 374 -28.75 -42.28 7.78
C GLY A 374 -29.64 -41.30 8.55
N GLN A 375 -29.19 -40.07 8.78
CA GLN A 375 -29.96 -39.04 9.47
C GLN A 375 -30.94 -38.35 8.53
N LYS A 376 -32.09 -37.95 9.06
CA LYS A 376 -32.97 -36.98 8.40
C LYS A 376 -32.54 -35.58 8.81
N ILE A 377 -32.70 -34.64 7.89
CA ILE A 377 -32.49 -33.22 8.18
C ILE A 377 -33.68 -32.41 7.72
N LYS A 378 -33.85 -31.25 8.34
CA LYS A 378 -34.81 -30.22 7.94
C LYS A 378 -34.07 -28.91 7.78
N ILE A 379 -34.29 -28.23 6.65
CA ILE A 379 -33.67 -26.94 6.35
C ILE A 379 -34.75 -25.88 6.48
N THR A 380 -34.59 -25.00 7.44
CA THR A 380 -35.58 -23.97 7.74
C THR A 380 -35.14 -22.65 7.12
N GLN A 381 -36.06 -22.00 6.40
CA GLN A 381 -35.84 -20.65 5.90
C GLN A 381 -35.93 -19.67 7.08
N PRO A 382 -34.85 -18.97 7.43
CA PRO A 382 -34.95 -17.98 8.47
C PRO A 382 -35.44 -16.65 7.88
N ASN A 383 -35.75 -15.67 8.74
CA ASN A 383 -36.14 -14.32 8.31
C ASN A 383 -35.08 -13.70 7.37
N LYS A 384 -35.46 -12.66 6.60
CA LYS A 384 -34.73 -12.03 5.47
C LYS A 384 -33.24 -11.67 5.71
N TYR A 385 -32.72 -11.80 6.93
CA TYR A 385 -31.36 -11.41 7.33
C TYR A 385 -30.55 -12.54 7.99
N GLU A 386 -31.02 -13.78 7.99
CA GLU A 386 -30.36 -14.92 8.63
C GLU A 386 -29.94 -16.00 7.62
N TYR A 387 -28.86 -16.74 7.93
CA TYR A 387 -28.40 -17.87 7.11
C TYR A 387 -29.28 -19.11 7.33
N TYR A 388 -29.53 -19.89 6.27
CA TYR A 388 -30.28 -21.14 6.34
C TYR A 388 -29.80 -22.04 7.48
N LYS A 389 -30.75 -22.48 8.31
CA LYS A 389 -30.46 -23.35 9.46
C LYS A 389 -30.78 -24.79 9.08
N VAL A 390 -29.84 -25.69 9.36
CA VAL A 390 -30.02 -27.13 9.19
C VAL A 390 -30.26 -27.76 10.56
N LEU A 391 -31.37 -28.48 10.69
CA LEU A 391 -31.75 -29.22 11.88
C LEU A 391 -31.61 -30.71 11.58
N VAL A 392 -30.90 -31.44 12.44
CA VAL A 392 -30.89 -32.91 12.39
C VAL A 392 -32.15 -33.41 13.08
N VAL A 393 -32.95 -34.19 12.35
CA VAL A 393 -34.16 -34.84 12.85
C VAL A 393 -33.78 -36.26 13.25
N LYS A 394 -34.13 -36.64 14.48
CA LYS A 394 -33.79 -37.95 15.05
C LYS A 394 -34.56 -39.09 14.41
#